data_AF-A0AAV2WJQ8-F1
#
_entry.id   AF-A0AAV2WJQ8-F1
#
_cell.length_a   1.000
_cell.length_b   1.000
_cell.length_c   1.000
_cell.angle_alpha   90.00
_cell.angle_beta   90.00
_cell.angle_gamma   90.00
#
_symmetry.space_group_name_H-M   'P 1'
#
loop_
_entity.id
_entity.type
_entity.pdbx_description
1 polymer ?
#
loop_
_entity_poly.entity_id
_entity_poly.type
_entity_poly.pdbx_seq_one_letter_code
_entity_poly.pdbx_strand_id
1 'polypeptide(L)'
;MVGFREGDTVAACRRLEGIDVPVVPEGTIGTVASTTVFGNPKRVHFTVSDTWGTKRFRVRVRRGDVEPVDVDEPGGDEDQV
;
A
#
# COMPACT_ATOMS: atom_id res chain seq x y z
N MET A 1 14.86 7.38 -10.41
CA MET A 1 13.42 7.03 -10.52
C MET A 1 13.12 6.09 -9.37
N VAL A 2 12.46 6.57 -8.32
CA VAL A 2 12.10 5.74 -7.16
C VAL A 2 11.05 4.73 -7.66
N GLY A 3 11.42 3.46 -7.63
CA GLY A 3 10.53 2.34 -7.90
C GLY A 3 10.04 1.78 -6.58
N PHE A 4 8.85 1.17 -6.60
CA PHE A 4 8.32 0.50 -5.43
C PHE A 4 9.15 -0.75 -5.13
N ARG A 5 9.27 -1.10 -3.86
CA ARG A 5 9.86 -2.33 -3.35
C ARG A 5 8.84 -3.10 -2.54
N GLU A 6 9.05 -4.40 -2.43
CA GLU A 6 8.25 -5.22 -1.52
C GLU A 6 8.49 -4.75 -0.08
N GLY A 7 7.41 -4.59 0.68
CA GLY A 7 7.44 -4.01 2.03
C GLY A 7 7.16 -2.50 2.09
N ASP A 8 7.17 -1.79 0.95
CA ASP A 8 6.88 -0.34 0.96
C ASP A 8 5.42 -0.09 1.36
N THR A 9 5.21 0.98 2.14
CA THR A 9 3.87 1.46 2.47
C THR A 9 3.36 2.36 1.36
N VAL A 10 2.14 2.09 0.92
CA VAL A 10 1.49 2.82 -0.16
C VAL A 10 0.04 3.14 0.20
N ALA A 11 -0.48 4.23 -0.35
CA ALA A 11 -1.89 4.57 -0.27
C ALA A 11 -2.56 4.30 -1.61
N ALA A 12 -3.81 3.88 -1.57
CA ALA A 12 -4.64 3.84 -2.77
C ALA A 12 -4.95 5.29 -3.20
N CYS A 13 -4.49 5.68 -4.39
CA CYS A 13 -4.73 7.02 -4.94
C CYS A 13 -6.15 7.17 -5.51
N ARG A 14 -6.87 6.05 -5.66
CA ARG A 14 -8.27 6.01 -6.08
C ARG A 14 -8.97 4.82 -5.46
N ARG A 15 -10.30 4.79 -5.59
CA ARG A 15 -11.09 3.59 -5.29
C ARG A 15 -10.64 2.44 -6.20
N LEU A 16 -10.21 1.32 -5.58
CA LEU A 16 -9.83 0.11 -6.30
C LEU A 16 -10.94 -0.92 -6.15
N GLU A 17 -11.52 -1.31 -7.27
CA GLU A 17 -12.53 -2.34 -7.37
C GLU A 17 -12.12 -3.39 -8.39
N GLY A 18 -12.42 -4.65 -8.11
CA GLY A 18 -12.06 -5.76 -8.99
C GLY A 18 -12.98 -6.94 -8.78
N ILE A 19 -13.03 -7.81 -9.79
CA ILE A 19 -13.99 -8.93 -9.87
C ILE A 19 -13.88 -9.90 -8.67
N ASP A 20 -12.70 -10.02 -8.07
CA ASP A 20 -12.42 -10.97 -6.97
C ASP A 20 -11.92 -10.27 -5.69
N VAL A 21 -12.04 -8.94 -5.61
CA VAL A 21 -11.53 -8.17 -4.48
C VAL A 21 -12.56 -7.18 -3.98
N PRO A 22 -12.72 -7.04 -2.65
CA PRO A 22 -13.59 -6.02 -2.10
C PRO A 22 -13.10 -4.63 -2.48
N VAL A 23 -14.05 -3.71 -2.57
CA VAL A 23 -13.80 -2.29 -2.84
C VAL A 23 -12.85 -1.74 -1.79
N VAL A 24 -11.68 -1.28 -2.24
CA VAL A 24 -10.72 -0.54 -1.43
C VAL A 24 -10.99 0.95 -1.64
N PRO A 25 -11.38 1.71 -0.61
CA PRO A 25 -11.56 3.15 -0.74
C PRO A 25 -10.22 3.86 -1.01
N GLU A 26 -10.30 5.02 -1.65
CA GLU A 26 -9.16 5.93 -1.78
C GLU A 26 -8.60 6.30 -0.39
N GLY A 27 -7.29 6.49 -0.31
CA GLY A 27 -6.56 6.74 0.94
C GLY A 27 -6.33 5.49 1.80
N THR A 28 -6.81 4.31 1.38
CA THR A 28 -6.53 3.08 2.14
C THR A 28 -5.03 2.77 2.10
N ILE A 29 -4.46 2.59 3.27
CA ILE A 29 -3.06 2.19 3.43
C ILE A 29 -2.91 0.70 3.15
N GLY A 30 -1.89 0.36 2.37
CA GLY A 30 -1.49 -0.99 2.08
C GLY A 30 0.02 -1.13 2.02
N THR A 31 0.47 -2.38 2.04
CA THR A 31 1.88 -2.73 1.93
C THR A 31 2.12 -3.42 0.60
N VAL A 32 3.16 -3.03 -0.13
CA VAL A 32 3.51 -3.66 -1.40
C VAL A 32 3.90 -5.12 -1.14
N ALA A 33 3.09 -6.04 -1.66
CA ALA A 33 3.30 -7.47 -1.48
C ALA A 33 4.21 -8.06 -2.57
N SER A 34 4.19 -7.47 -3.77
CA SER A 34 5.12 -7.83 -4.85
C SER A 34 5.20 -6.72 -5.89
N THR A 35 6.39 -6.56 -6.46
CA THR A 35 6.65 -5.65 -7.58
C THR A 35 7.01 -6.42 -8.84
N THR A 36 6.90 -5.75 -9.98
CA THR A 36 7.47 -6.22 -11.24
C THR A 36 8.98 -5.96 -11.25
N VAL A 37 9.72 -6.62 -12.14
CA VAL A 37 11.19 -6.44 -12.30
C VAL A 37 11.56 -4.98 -12.60
N PHE A 38 10.63 -4.18 -13.12
CA PHE A 38 10.79 -2.75 -13.39
C PHE A 38 10.39 -1.83 -12.22
N GLY A 39 10.16 -2.39 -11.01
CA GLY A 39 9.78 -1.61 -9.83
C GLY A 39 8.36 -1.04 -9.87
N ASN A 40 7.48 -1.57 -10.74
CA ASN A 40 6.06 -1.23 -10.71
C ASN A 40 5.35 -2.14 -9.70
N PRO A 41 4.47 -1.58 -8.84
CA PRO A 41 3.74 -2.37 -7.86
C PRO A 41 2.76 -3.25 -8.63
N LYS A 42 2.81 -4.56 -8.36
CA LYS A 42 1.97 -5.57 -9.03
C LYS A 42 0.84 -6.02 -8.12
N ARG A 43 1.13 -6.18 -6.83
CA ARG A 43 0.18 -6.57 -5.80
C ARG A 43 0.46 -5.81 -4.52
N VAL A 44 -0.60 -5.32 -3.89
CA VAL A 44 -0.57 -4.64 -2.60
C VAL A 44 -1.50 -5.36 -1.65
N HIS A 45 -1.04 -5.53 -0.41
CA HIS A 45 -1.84 -5.96 0.73
C HIS A 45 -2.52 -4.75 1.34
N PHE A 46 -3.79 -4.56 1.01
CA PHE A 46 -4.59 -3.53 1.67
C PHE A 46 -5.22 -4.08 2.93
N THR A 47 -5.19 -3.25 3.97
CA THR A 47 -5.87 -3.52 5.23
C THR A 47 -7.11 -2.65 5.27
N VAL A 48 -8.27 -3.27 5.09
CA VAL A 48 -9.56 -2.57 5.12
C VAL A 48 -10.24 -2.91 6.43
N SER A 49 -10.49 -1.88 7.24
CA SER A 49 -11.31 -1.99 8.45
C SER A 49 -12.75 -1.70 8.07
N ASP A 50 -13.58 -2.73 8.08
CA ASP A 50 -15.01 -2.61 7.81
C ASP A 50 -15.81 -2.86 9.11
N THR A 51 -17.14 -2.80 9.06
CA THR A 51 -18.04 -3.07 10.20
C THR A 51 -17.84 -4.48 10.79
N TRP A 52 -17.26 -5.39 10.01
CA TRP A 52 -16.97 -6.77 10.39
C TRP A 52 -15.54 -7.00 10.89
N GLY A 53 -14.76 -5.92 11.07
CA GLY A 53 -13.38 -5.95 11.54
C GLY A 53 -12.36 -5.77 10.42
N THR A 54 -11.09 -5.79 10.81
CA THR A 54 -9.95 -5.57 9.92
C THR A 54 -9.66 -6.80 9.07
N LYS A 55 -9.83 -6.69 7.76
CA LYS A 55 -9.51 -7.74 6.79
C LYS A 55 -8.39 -7.30 5.85
N ARG A 56 -7.54 -8.27 5.50
CA ARG A 56 -6.40 -8.06 4.60
C ARG A 56 -6.68 -8.71 3.26
N PHE A 57 -6.50 -7.96 2.18
CA PHE A 57 -6.76 -8.42 0.82
C PHE A 57 -5.58 -8.15 -0.10
N ARG A 58 -5.34 -9.06 -1.06
CA ARG A 58 -4.30 -8.91 -2.08
C ARG A 58 -4.92 -8.33 -3.35
N VAL A 59 -4.76 -7.03 -3.56
CA VAL A 59 -5.29 -6.35 -4.74
C VAL A 59 -4.19 -6.21 -5.79
N ARG A 60 -4.55 -6.45 -7.06
CA ARG A 60 -3.66 -6.12 -8.18
C ARG A 60 -3.78 -4.63 -8.46
N VAL A 61 -2.65 -3.95 -8.47
CA VAL A 61 -2.57 -2.51 -8.71
C VAL A 61 -1.66 -2.23 -9.88
N ARG A 62 -1.82 -1.05 -10.49
CA ARG A 62 -0.88 -0.46 -11.44
C ARG A 62 -0.11 0.66 -10.74
N ARG A 63 0.96 1.14 -11.37
CA ARG A 63 1.78 2.24 -10.83
C ARG A 63 0.97 3.50 -10.51
N GLY A 64 -0.09 3.81 -11.27
CA GLY A 64 -0.94 4.99 -11.04
C GLY A 64 -2.14 4.74 -10.12
N ASP A 65 -2.31 3.51 -9.61
CA ASP A 65 -3.37 3.19 -8.65
C ASP A 65 -2.96 3.52 -7.22
N VAL A 66 -1.66 3.58 -6.96
CA VAL A 66 -1.09 3.71 -5.63
C VAL A 66 0.02 4.73 -5.63
N GLU A 67 0.14 5.43 -4.51
CA GLU A 67 1.19 6.39 -4.24
C GLU A 67 2.02 5.95 -3.04
N PRO A 68 3.34 6.17 -3.05
CA PRO A 68 4.17 5.91 -1.88
C PRO A 68 3.69 6.81 -0.74
N VAL A 69 3.52 6.20 0.43
CA VAL A 69 3.33 6.96 1.67
C VAL A 69 4.70 6.99 2.31
N ASP A 70 5.33 8.16 2.29
CA ASP A 70 6.41 8.45 3.21
C ASP A 70 5.79 8.45 4.60
N VAL A 71 5.73 7.26 5.20
CA VAL A 71 5.76 7.14 6.65
C VAL A 71 7.14 7.63 7.03
N ASP A 72 7.26 8.94 7.19
CA ASP A 72 8.31 9.55 7.99
C ASP A 72 8.23 8.81 9.32
N GLU A 73 9.11 7.82 9.53
CA GLU A 73 9.30 7.24 10.85
C GLU A 73 9.51 8.45 11.75
N PRO A 74 8.61 8.73 12.72
CA PRO A 74 8.83 9.85 13.62
C PRO A 74 10.21 9.61 14.21
N GLY A 75 11.09 10.61 14.02
CA GLY A 75 12.53 10.46 14.18
C GLY A 75 12.89 9.55 15.34
N GLY A 76 13.84 8.65 15.10
CA GLY A 76 14.58 8.05 16.20
C GLY A 76 15.10 9.21 17.03
N ASP A 77 14.46 9.45 18.17
CA ASP A 77 14.91 10.40 19.18
C ASP A 77 16.40 10.13 19.40
N GLU A 78 17.18 11.14 19.05
CA GLU A 78 18.52 11.33 19.54
C GLU A 78 18.47 11.20 21.06
N ASP A 79 19.06 10.15 21.63
CA ASP A 79 19.72 10.30 22.91
C ASP A 79 21.08 9.61 22.83
N GLN A 80 22.01 10.42 22.33
CA GLN A 80 23.43 10.24 22.44
C GLN A 80 23.84 10.76 23.84
N VAL A 81 24.03 9.87 24.81
CA VAL A 81 24.73 10.18 26.08
C VAL A 81 25.71 9.09 26.49
#